data_AF-A0A8I0SY57-F1
#
_entry.id   AF-A0A8I0SY57-F1
#
_cell.length_a   1.000
_cell.length_b   1.000
_cell.length_c   1.000
_cell.angle_alpha   90.00
_cell.angle_beta   90.00
_cell.angle_gamma   90.00
#
_symmetry.space_group_name_H-M   'P 1'
#
loop_
_entity.id
_entity.type
_entity.pdbx_description
1 polymer ?
#
loop_
_entity_poly.entity_id
_entity_poly.type
_entity_poly.pdbx_seq_one_letter_code
_entity_poly.pdbx_strand_id
1 'polypeptide(L)'
;MMGIKGYLSLGVMGYLFFLVSSLPASLAWSWIGVDSGVLTLEEISGTLWSGRATRVVAAHFNMGPFKWKIRWDKVFKLSPQVDFVLEGKDGFHLHGAVALAAGPTLHIKDWVFSSPLSSLSPLMVRVPVDLTGQLDAHVDHLAVDREGKVVEISAGGKLMDFAVGVPWDKPLGGYGLEAVLGVDGEVLIHIKDVEGAIRTALVLKIYHDGRYRLRGSLSAGKKLDDQSAEFLKQWIGFDRAKLFPVNTEGRLGDLL
;
A
#
# COMPACT_ATOMS: atom_id res chain seq x y z
N MET A 1 -55.08 -15.28 -5.46
CA MET A 1 -54.41 -16.31 -6.29
C MET A 1 -53.35 -15.61 -7.12
N MET A 2 -52.06 -15.88 -6.88
CA MET A 2 -51.00 -15.41 -7.78
C MET A 2 -51.20 -16.11 -9.13
N GLY A 3 -51.35 -15.36 -10.22
CA GLY A 3 -51.45 -15.95 -11.57
C GLY A 3 -50.12 -16.58 -12.00
N ILE A 4 -50.11 -17.40 -13.05
CA ILE A 4 -48.91 -18.01 -13.67
C ILE A 4 -47.77 -16.99 -13.87
N LYS A 5 -48.09 -15.75 -14.23
CA LYS A 5 -47.12 -14.65 -14.38
C LYS A 5 -46.36 -14.32 -13.08
N GLY A 6 -47.02 -14.41 -11.92
CA GLY A 6 -46.41 -14.17 -10.61
C GLY A 6 -45.45 -15.29 -10.19
N TYR A 7 -45.77 -16.53 -10.51
CA TYR A 7 -44.84 -17.66 -10.31
C TYR A 7 -43.64 -17.56 -11.25
N LEU A 8 -43.85 -17.13 -12.50
CA LEU A 8 -42.77 -16.93 -13.46
C LEU A 8 -41.81 -15.82 -13.00
N SER A 9 -42.33 -14.68 -12.57
CA SER A 9 -41.50 -13.58 -12.05
C SER A 9 -40.73 -13.98 -10.80
N LEU A 10 -41.36 -14.73 -9.88
CA LEU A 10 -40.70 -15.22 -8.68
C LEU A 10 -39.57 -16.21 -9.00
N GLY A 11 -39.81 -17.11 -9.97
CA GLY A 11 -38.80 -18.05 -10.46
C GLY A 11 -37.59 -17.33 -11.10
N VAL A 12 -37.84 -16.31 -11.92
CA VAL A 12 -36.77 -15.50 -12.54
C VAL A 12 -35.99 -14.72 -11.49
N MET A 13 -36.66 -14.05 -10.53
CA MET A 13 -35.98 -13.34 -9.45
C MET A 13 -35.16 -14.30 -8.57
N GLY A 14 -35.70 -15.46 -8.22
CA GLY A 14 -34.97 -16.48 -7.45
C GLY A 14 -33.75 -17.01 -8.20
N TYR A 15 -33.88 -17.26 -9.51
CA TYR A 15 -32.77 -17.67 -10.36
C TYR A 15 -31.67 -16.60 -10.43
N LEU A 16 -32.03 -15.34 -10.69
CA LEU A 16 -31.06 -14.24 -10.74
C LEU A 16 -30.36 -14.03 -9.39
N PHE A 17 -31.11 -14.11 -8.29
CA PHE A 17 -30.55 -14.03 -6.94
C PHE A 17 -29.54 -15.15 -6.69
N PHE A 18 -29.88 -16.39 -7.07
CA PHE A 18 -28.97 -17.53 -6.94
C PHE A 18 -27.73 -17.37 -7.83
N LEU A 19 -27.89 -16.93 -9.07
CA LEU A 19 -26.79 -16.70 -10.01
C LEU A 19 -25.80 -15.65 -9.46
N VAL A 20 -26.31 -14.55 -8.93
CA VAL A 20 -25.49 -13.48 -8.34
C VAL A 20 -24.83 -13.94 -7.05
N SER A 21 -25.55 -14.66 -6.19
CA SER A 21 -25.03 -15.13 -4.89
C SER A 21 -23.98 -16.26 -5.03
N SER A 22 -24.10 -17.09 -6.07
CA SER A 22 -23.21 -18.22 -6.33
C SER A 22 -22.12 -17.92 -7.34
N LEU A 23 -22.00 -16.67 -7.80
CA LEU A 23 -21.05 -16.29 -8.86
C LEU A 23 -19.61 -16.68 -8.44
N PRO A 24 -18.94 -17.58 -9.20
CA PRO A 24 -17.60 -18.00 -8.88
C PRO A 24 -16.60 -16.85 -8.92
N ALA A 25 -15.69 -16.82 -7.95
CA ALA A 25 -14.63 -15.82 -7.88
C ALA A 25 -13.80 -15.74 -9.17
N SER A 26 -13.45 -16.90 -9.74
CA SER A 26 -12.64 -17.00 -10.96
C SER A 26 -13.30 -16.33 -12.18
N LEU A 27 -14.63 -16.41 -12.29
CA LEU A 27 -15.39 -15.77 -13.37
C LEU A 27 -15.52 -14.26 -13.13
N ALA A 28 -15.73 -13.83 -11.89
CA ALA A 28 -15.79 -12.41 -11.58
C ALA A 28 -14.45 -11.71 -11.84
N TRP A 29 -13.34 -12.34 -11.46
CA TRP A 29 -12.00 -11.80 -11.69
C TRP A 29 -11.62 -11.73 -13.18
N SER A 30 -12.12 -12.64 -14.03
CA SER A 30 -11.86 -12.57 -15.48
C SER A 30 -12.57 -11.40 -16.16
N TRP A 31 -13.65 -10.87 -15.59
CA TRP A 31 -14.34 -9.68 -16.10
C TRP A 31 -13.72 -8.36 -15.66
N ILE A 32 -13.03 -8.34 -14.52
CA ILE A 32 -12.42 -7.11 -13.98
C ILE A 32 -11.21 -6.67 -14.83
N GLY A 33 -10.70 -7.54 -15.71
CA GLY A 33 -9.72 -7.14 -16.74
C GLY A 33 -8.47 -6.51 -16.13
N VAL A 34 -8.00 -7.05 -15.00
CA VAL A 34 -6.72 -6.64 -14.43
C VAL A 34 -5.64 -6.98 -15.45
N ASP A 35 -4.90 -5.97 -15.93
CA ASP A 35 -3.81 -6.18 -16.88
C ASP A 35 -2.88 -7.26 -16.34
N SER A 36 -2.81 -8.38 -17.07
CA SER A 36 -2.19 -9.64 -16.63
C SER A 36 -0.67 -9.56 -16.44
N GLY A 37 -0.06 -8.38 -16.58
CA GLY A 37 1.34 -8.09 -16.27
C GLY A 37 1.57 -7.33 -14.96
N VAL A 38 0.56 -6.63 -14.42
CA VAL A 38 0.72 -5.79 -13.23
C VAL A 38 0.33 -6.54 -11.96
N LEU A 39 -0.77 -7.31 -12.02
CA LEU A 39 -1.30 -8.05 -10.88
C LEU A 39 -1.92 -9.35 -11.37
N THR A 40 -1.42 -10.48 -10.89
CA THR A 40 -1.93 -11.82 -11.19
C THR A 40 -2.35 -12.54 -9.91
N LEU A 41 -3.55 -13.12 -9.95
CA LEU A 41 -4.09 -13.95 -8.88
C LEU A 41 -4.09 -15.40 -9.35
N GLU A 42 -3.36 -16.26 -8.66
CA GLU A 42 -3.29 -17.69 -8.95
C GLU A 42 -4.14 -18.50 -7.95
N GLU A 43 -4.67 -19.63 -8.42
CA GLU A 43 -5.49 -20.56 -7.61
C GLU A 43 -6.68 -19.89 -6.89
N ILE A 44 -7.44 -19.10 -7.65
CA ILE A 44 -8.64 -18.43 -7.16
C ILE A 44 -9.71 -19.47 -6.76
N SER A 45 -10.25 -19.33 -5.55
CA SER A 45 -11.35 -20.17 -5.04
C SER A 45 -12.38 -19.35 -4.24
N GLY A 46 -13.61 -19.86 -4.17
CA GLY A 46 -14.73 -19.20 -3.50
C GLY A 46 -15.66 -18.46 -4.46
N THR A 47 -16.41 -17.50 -3.92
CA THR A 47 -17.39 -16.69 -4.68
C THR A 47 -16.90 -15.26 -4.84
N LEU A 48 -17.57 -14.48 -5.68
CA LEU A 48 -17.37 -13.02 -5.77
C LEU A 48 -17.42 -12.37 -4.38
N TRP A 49 -18.30 -12.86 -3.50
CA TRP A 49 -18.55 -12.31 -2.17
C TRP A 49 -17.53 -12.71 -1.11
N SER A 50 -17.00 -13.92 -1.19
CA SER A 50 -16.03 -14.43 -0.22
C SER A 50 -15.13 -15.42 -0.93
N GLY A 51 -13.89 -15.02 -1.12
CA GLY A 51 -12.94 -15.82 -1.87
C GLY A 51 -11.52 -15.67 -1.36
N ARG A 52 -10.65 -16.47 -1.95
CA ARG A 52 -9.22 -16.45 -1.69
C ARG A 52 -8.45 -16.76 -2.96
N ALA A 53 -7.27 -16.18 -3.08
CA ALA A 53 -6.23 -16.58 -4.01
C ALA A 53 -5.05 -17.12 -3.19
N THR A 54 -4.49 -18.25 -3.59
CA THR A 54 -3.33 -18.82 -2.87
C THR A 54 -2.07 -17.99 -3.11
N ARG A 55 -1.97 -17.36 -4.28
CA ARG A 55 -0.83 -16.51 -4.63
C ARG A 55 -1.29 -15.26 -5.36
N VAL A 56 -0.81 -14.13 -4.90
CA VAL A 56 -0.89 -12.86 -5.61
C VAL A 56 0.52 -12.46 -6.01
N VAL A 57 0.72 -12.18 -7.29
CA VAL A 57 1.99 -11.68 -7.82
C VAL A 57 1.73 -10.30 -8.42
N ALA A 58 2.51 -9.31 -8.01
CA ALA A 58 2.48 -7.98 -8.61
C ALA A 58 3.91 -7.54 -8.91
N ALA A 59 4.16 -7.05 -10.13
CA ALA A 59 5.50 -6.63 -10.56
C ALA A 59 6.61 -7.65 -10.23
N HIS A 60 6.36 -8.94 -10.50
CA HIS A 60 7.26 -10.07 -10.18
C HIS A 60 7.49 -10.34 -8.67
N PHE A 61 6.85 -9.58 -7.79
CA PHE A 61 6.86 -9.79 -6.35
C PHE A 61 5.69 -10.66 -5.91
N ASN A 62 6.01 -11.80 -5.27
CA ASN A 62 4.99 -12.69 -4.72
C ASN A 62 4.53 -12.18 -3.36
N MET A 63 3.36 -11.57 -3.34
CA MET A 63 2.71 -11.03 -2.15
C MET A 63 2.11 -12.13 -1.27
N GLY A 64 1.89 -13.34 -1.78
CA GLY A 64 1.35 -14.47 -1.01
C GLY A 64 -0.19 -14.58 -1.08
N PRO A 65 -0.81 -15.35 -0.16
CA PRO A 65 -2.25 -15.55 -0.14
C PRO A 65 -3.03 -14.27 0.14
N PHE A 66 -4.10 -14.08 -0.63
CA PHE A 66 -5.04 -12.96 -0.51
C PHE A 66 -6.44 -13.51 -0.25
N LYS A 67 -7.14 -12.92 0.72
CA LYS A 67 -8.52 -13.26 1.07
C LYS A 67 -9.34 -11.99 1.00
N TRP A 68 -10.54 -12.08 0.46
CA TRP A 68 -11.48 -10.96 0.45
C TRP A 68 -12.87 -11.40 0.90
N LYS A 69 -13.61 -10.45 1.45
CA LYS A 69 -14.98 -10.63 1.88
C LYS A 69 -15.78 -9.35 1.65
N ILE A 70 -16.77 -9.45 0.78
CA ILE A 70 -17.76 -8.40 0.55
C ILE A 70 -18.84 -8.51 1.62
N ARG A 71 -19.14 -7.37 2.25
CA ARG A 71 -20.16 -7.27 3.29
C ARG A 71 -21.55 -7.06 2.71
N TRP A 72 -22.34 -8.14 2.64
CA TRP A 72 -23.71 -8.12 2.14
C TRP A 72 -24.61 -7.08 2.83
N ASP A 73 -24.52 -6.95 4.15
CA ASP A 73 -25.31 -6.00 4.93
C ASP A 73 -25.08 -4.53 4.52
N LYS A 74 -23.88 -4.24 3.99
CA LYS A 74 -23.48 -2.93 3.50
C LYS A 74 -23.88 -2.69 2.05
N VAL A 75 -23.96 -3.75 1.24
CA VAL A 75 -24.45 -3.69 -0.15
C VAL A 75 -25.91 -3.22 -0.19
N PHE A 76 -26.77 -3.78 0.67
CA PHE A 76 -28.19 -3.37 0.76
C PHE A 76 -28.37 -1.92 1.26
N LYS A 77 -27.35 -1.34 1.91
CA LYS A 77 -27.32 0.06 2.35
C LYS A 77 -26.72 1.00 1.30
N LEU A 78 -26.49 0.52 0.08
CA LEU A 78 -25.85 1.27 -1.01
C LEU A 78 -24.46 1.81 -0.64
N SER A 79 -23.75 1.11 0.26
CA SER A 79 -22.41 1.48 0.70
C SER A 79 -21.49 0.24 0.69
N PRO A 80 -21.31 -0.42 -0.47
CA PRO A 80 -20.65 -1.73 -0.52
C PRO A 80 -19.23 -1.62 0.06
N GLN A 81 -18.88 -2.59 0.90
CA GLN A 81 -17.60 -2.67 1.59
C GLN A 81 -16.96 -4.03 1.32
N VAL A 82 -15.67 -4.02 1.04
CA VAL A 82 -14.82 -5.19 0.82
C VAL A 82 -13.72 -5.17 1.86
N ASP A 83 -13.75 -6.15 2.75
CA ASP A 83 -12.66 -6.42 3.69
C ASP A 83 -11.65 -7.35 3.00
N PHE A 84 -10.36 -7.12 3.22
CA PHE A 84 -9.32 -7.97 2.64
C PHE A 84 -8.16 -8.17 3.61
N VAL A 85 -7.49 -9.31 3.41
CA VAL A 85 -6.30 -9.70 4.15
C VAL A 85 -5.32 -10.34 3.18
N LEU A 86 -4.07 -9.94 3.28
CA LEU A 86 -2.95 -10.44 2.52
C LEU A 86 -1.84 -10.80 3.51
N GLU A 87 -1.42 -12.06 3.48
CA GLU A 87 -0.38 -12.60 4.35
C GLU A 87 0.74 -13.14 3.47
N GLY A 88 1.78 -12.36 3.28
CA GLY A 88 2.93 -12.77 2.50
C GLY A 88 3.88 -13.67 3.26
N LYS A 89 4.85 -14.20 2.52
CA LYS A 89 6.01 -14.84 3.14
C LYS A 89 6.89 -13.76 3.79
N ASP A 90 7.76 -14.19 4.70
CA ASP A 90 8.80 -13.33 5.28
C ASP A 90 8.27 -12.12 6.07
N GLY A 91 7.10 -12.27 6.70
CA GLY A 91 6.53 -11.27 7.62
C GLY A 91 5.79 -10.12 6.97
N PHE A 92 5.50 -10.20 5.66
CA PHE A 92 4.62 -9.26 4.98
C PHE A 92 3.16 -9.47 5.39
N HIS A 93 2.51 -8.42 5.89
CA HIS A 93 1.09 -8.44 6.27
C HIS A 93 0.42 -7.14 5.83
N LEU A 94 -0.73 -7.28 5.16
CA LEU A 94 -1.57 -6.16 4.77
C LEU A 94 -3.03 -6.53 4.98
N HIS A 95 -3.79 -5.74 5.71
CA HIS A 95 -5.23 -5.92 5.82
C HIS A 95 -5.94 -4.57 5.86
N GLY A 96 -7.23 -4.58 5.53
CA GLY A 96 -8.08 -3.40 5.69
C GLY A 96 -9.39 -3.53 4.95
N ALA A 97 -10.07 -2.40 4.79
CA ALA A 97 -11.35 -2.32 4.11
C ALA A 97 -11.36 -1.24 3.02
N VAL A 98 -12.07 -1.52 1.95
CA VAL A 98 -12.41 -0.56 0.88
C VAL A 98 -13.92 -0.46 0.81
N ALA A 99 -14.46 0.74 0.87
CA ALA A 99 -15.88 1.01 0.79
C ALA A 99 -16.18 2.05 -0.29
N LEU A 100 -17.26 1.85 -1.04
CA LEU A 100 -17.83 2.92 -1.86
C LEU A 100 -18.88 3.65 -1.01
N ALA A 101 -18.75 4.97 -0.89
CA ALA A 101 -19.79 5.79 -0.28
C ALA A 101 -20.95 6.03 -1.26
N ALA A 102 -22.03 6.65 -0.78
CA ALA A 102 -23.12 7.13 -1.64
C ALA A 102 -22.62 8.29 -2.53
N GLY A 103 -21.90 7.96 -3.60
CA GLY A 103 -21.19 8.88 -4.49
C GLY A 103 -20.05 8.17 -5.22
N PRO A 104 -19.33 8.85 -6.12
CA PRO A 104 -18.23 8.25 -6.86
C PRO A 104 -16.91 8.25 -6.08
N THR A 105 -16.95 8.37 -4.75
CA THR A 105 -15.79 8.44 -3.88
C THR A 105 -15.50 7.07 -3.27
N LEU A 106 -14.27 6.60 -3.47
CA LEU A 106 -13.72 5.41 -2.86
C LEU A 106 -13.13 5.76 -1.51
N HIS A 107 -13.58 5.07 -0.46
CA HIS A 107 -13.04 5.21 0.89
C HIS A 107 -12.22 3.97 1.25
N ILE A 108 -11.00 4.21 1.68
CA ILE A 108 -10.07 3.22 2.22
C ILE A 108 -9.97 3.48 3.72
N LYS A 109 -10.16 2.42 4.52
CA LYS A 109 -10.22 2.52 5.99
C LYS A 109 -9.53 1.35 6.64
N ASP A 110 -8.96 1.63 7.80
CA ASP A 110 -8.36 0.62 8.68
C ASP A 110 -7.32 -0.23 7.94
N TRP A 111 -6.57 0.38 7.01
CA TRP A 111 -5.48 -0.34 6.37
C TRP A 111 -4.31 -0.38 7.32
N VAL A 112 -3.78 -1.57 7.54
CA VAL A 112 -2.56 -1.79 8.31
C VAL A 112 -1.63 -2.62 7.46
N PHE A 113 -0.42 -2.10 7.31
CA PHE A 113 0.68 -2.70 6.57
C PHE A 113 1.84 -2.92 7.53
N SER A 114 2.44 -4.09 7.51
CA SER A 114 3.59 -4.45 8.33
C SER A 114 4.49 -5.37 7.51
N SER A 115 5.77 -5.03 7.39
CA SER A 115 6.69 -5.76 6.52
C SER A 115 8.15 -5.46 6.86
N PRO A 116 9.01 -6.49 6.93
CA PRO A 116 10.46 -6.27 6.91
C PRO A 116 10.87 -5.68 5.56
N LEU A 117 11.75 -4.67 5.57
CA LEU A 117 12.25 -4.05 4.33
C LEU A 117 12.94 -5.06 3.40
N SER A 118 13.56 -6.10 3.96
CA SER A 118 14.17 -7.18 3.19
C SER A 118 13.17 -7.95 2.32
N SER A 119 11.91 -8.05 2.75
CA SER A 119 10.84 -8.63 1.93
C SER A 119 10.43 -7.73 0.76
N LEU A 120 10.69 -6.42 0.86
CA LEU A 120 10.42 -5.44 -0.19
C LEU A 120 11.62 -5.23 -1.13
N SER A 121 12.78 -5.84 -0.86
CA SER A 121 13.98 -5.75 -1.71
C SER A 121 13.74 -6.04 -3.20
N PRO A 122 12.88 -7.00 -3.61
CA PRO A 122 12.58 -7.21 -5.02
C PRO A 122 11.96 -5.99 -5.71
N LEU A 123 11.32 -5.10 -4.95
CA LEU A 123 10.76 -3.83 -5.42
C LEU A 123 11.77 -2.67 -5.38
N MET A 124 13.01 -2.91 -4.95
CA MET A 124 14.04 -1.89 -4.77
C MET A 124 15.27 -2.16 -5.64
N VAL A 125 15.05 -2.62 -6.88
CA VAL A 125 16.10 -3.09 -7.82
C VAL A 125 17.21 -2.06 -8.08
N ARG A 126 16.95 -0.77 -7.88
CA ARG A 126 17.90 0.33 -8.11
C ARG A 126 18.80 0.66 -6.90
N VAL A 127 18.59 0.00 -5.75
CA VAL A 127 19.39 0.23 -4.55
C VAL A 127 20.41 -0.89 -4.43
N PRO A 128 21.71 -0.65 -4.68
CA PRO A 128 22.74 -1.70 -4.74
C PRO A 128 23.19 -2.18 -3.34
N VAL A 129 22.33 -2.04 -2.34
CA VAL A 129 22.62 -2.34 -0.94
C VAL A 129 21.42 -3.04 -0.33
N ASP A 130 21.66 -4.00 0.56
CA ASP A 130 20.56 -4.60 1.31
C ASP A 130 20.01 -3.56 2.29
N LEU A 131 18.69 -3.42 2.35
CA LEU A 131 18.03 -2.57 3.34
C LEU A 131 17.31 -3.47 4.35
N THR A 132 17.58 -3.25 5.63
CA THR A 132 16.94 -3.98 6.72
C THR A 132 16.19 -3.01 7.62
N GLY A 133 15.22 -3.54 8.37
CA GLY A 133 14.34 -2.78 9.24
C GLY A 133 12.90 -3.25 9.12
N GLN A 134 12.04 -2.79 10.03
CA GLN A 134 10.62 -3.11 10.09
C GLN A 134 9.80 -1.88 9.70
N LEU A 135 9.03 -1.98 8.62
CA LEU A 135 8.12 -0.94 8.17
C LEU A 135 6.70 -1.28 8.60
N ASP A 136 6.15 -0.46 9.49
CA ASP A 136 4.74 -0.50 9.88
C ASP A 136 4.05 0.78 9.42
N ALA A 137 2.98 0.66 8.66
CA ALA A 137 2.19 1.79 8.18
C ALA A 137 0.70 1.51 8.39
N HIS A 138 -0.07 2.58 8.57
CA HIS A 138 -1.52 2.50 8.66
C HIS A 138 -2.16 3.65 7.91
N VAL A 139 -3.36 3.40 7.38
CA VAL A 139 -4.25 4.41 6.82
C VAL A 139 -5.55 4.33 7.61
N ASP A 140 -5.80 5.34 8.44
CA ASP A 140 -7.04 5.43 9.21
C ASP A 140 -8.19 5.76 8.26
N HIS A 141 -7.97 6.74 7.38
CA HIS A 141 -8.93 7.17 6.38
C HIS A 141 -8.22 7.69 5.13
N LEU A 142 -8.66 7.25 3.96
CA LEU A 142 -8.26 7.77 2.67
C LEU A 142 -9.49 7.83 1.77
N ALA A 143 -9.75 8.98 1.16
CA ALA A 143 -10.83 9.15 0.21
C ALA A 143 -10.29 9.61 -1.14
N VAL A 144 -10.72 8.92 -2.19
CA VAL A 144 -10.31 9.17 -3.57
C VAL A 144 -11.55 9.40 -4.43
N ASP A 145 -11.55 10.46 -5.22
CA ASP A 145 -12.67 10.76 -6.13
C ASP A 145 -12.64 9.91 -7.41
N ARG A 146 -13.60 10.15 -8.32
CA ARG A 146 -13.73 9.41 -9.58
C ARG A 146 -12.52 9.57 -10.51
N GLU A 147 -11.82 10.68 -10.41
CA GLU A 147 -10.66 11.02 -11.25
C GLU A 147 -9.36 10.45 -10.66
N GLY A 148 -9.44 9.76 -9.53
CA GLY A 148 -8.28 9.20 -8.83
C GLY A 148 -7.57 10.22 -7.94
N LYS A 149 -8.14 11.41 -7.72
CA LYS A 149 -7.55 12.44 -6.88
C LYS A 149 -7.88 12.16 -5.41
N VAL A 150 -6.85 12.28 -4.56
CA VAL A 150 -7.04 12.17 -3.11
C VAL A 150 -7.76 13.42 -2.60
N VAL A 151 -8.86 13.24 -1.90
CA VAL A 151 -9.66 14.33 -1.31
C VAL A 151 -9.59 14.34 0.22
N GLU A 152 -9.14 13.25 0.83
CA GLU A 152 -8.92 13.13 2.26
C GLU A 152 -7.86 12.06 2.52
N ILE A 153 -6.94 12.32 3.45
CA ILE A 153 -5.98 11.31 3.91
C ILE A 153 -5.59 11.57 5.37
N SER A 154 -5.62 10.51 6.17
CA SER A 154 -4.99 10.38 7.47
C SER A 154 -4.28 9.04 7.48
N ALA A 155 -2.95 9.08 7.42
CA ALA A 155 -2.12 7.90 7.44
C ALA A 155 -0.80 8.20 8.15
N GLY A 156 -0.26 7.18 8.78
CA GLY A 156 0.98 7.27 9.53
C GLY A 156 1.78 5.98 9.42
N GLY A 157 3.01 6.03 9.90
CA GLY A 157 3.84 4.85 9.92
C GLY A 157 5.13 5.07 10.68
N LYS A 158 5.85 3.97 10.87
CA LYS A 158 7.16 3.93 11.49
C LYS A 158 8.03 2.95 10.74
N LEU A 159 9.26 3.36 10.50
CA LEU A 159 10.34 2.47 10.11
C LEU A 159 11.24 2.30 11.33
N MET A 160 11.37 1.09 11.82
CA MET A 160 12.17 0.73 12.99
C MET A 160 13.40 -0.06 12.55
N ASP A 161 14.48 0.06 13.34
CA ASP A 161 15.74 -0.67 13.13
C ASP A 161 16.26 -0.57 11.69
N PHE A 162 16.09 0.59 11.06
CA PHE A 162 16.57 0.80 9.70
C PHE A 162 18.07 0.64 9.68
N ALA A 163 18.60 -0.18 8.78
CA ALA A 163 20.03 -0.31 8.57
C ALA A 163 20.35 -0.56 7.10
N VAL A 164 21.57 -0.18 6.73
CA VAL A 164 22.19 -0.62 5.49
C VAL A 164 22.86 -1.96 5.80
N GLY A 165 22.38 -3.02 5.17
CA GLY A 165 22.88 -4.38 5.33
C GLY A 165 24.23 -4.61 4.65
N VAL A 166 24.43 -5.80 4.12
CA VAL A 166 25.72 -6.25 3.58
C VAL A 166 26.15 -5.37 2.39
N PRO A 167 27.44 -4.99 2.30
CA PRO A 167 28.57 -5.34 3.18
C PRO A 167 28.81 -4.44 4.40
N TRP A 168 27.99 -3.44 4.67
CA TRP A 168 28.33 -2.40 5.66
C TRP A 168 27.76 -2.62 7.06
N ASP A 169 26.58 -3.24 7.17
CA ASP A 169 25.88 -3.55 8.43
C ASP A 169 25.83 -2.33 9.38
N LYS A 170 25.29 -1.22 8.88
CA LYS A 170 25.25 0.07 9.58
C LYS A 170 23.83 0.45 9.98
N PRO A 171 23.53 0.48 11.31
CA PRO A 171 22.23 0.93 11.79
C PRO A 171 22.06 2.44 11.58
N LEU A 172 20.96 2.81 10.96
CA LEU A 172 20.52 4.18 10.72
C LEU A 172 19.36 4.60 11.64
N GLY A 173 18.79 3.66 12.40
CA GLY A 173 17.83 3.90 13.48
C GLY A 173 16.37 3.95 13.04
N GLY A 174 15.55 4.82 13.64
CA GLY A 174 14.08 4.81 13.46
C GLY A 174 13.51 6.12 12.92
N TYR A 175 12.51 6.01 12.04
CA TYR A 175 11.88 7.13 11.34
C TYR A 175 10.35 7.06 11.43
N GLY A 176 9.72 8.20 11.64
CA GLY A 176 8.26 8.36 11.60
C GLY A 176 7.82 8.85 10.23
N LEU A 177 6.69 8.32 9.77
CA LEU A 177 6.02 8.69 8.53
C LEU A 177 4.66 9.28 8.90
N GLU A 178 4.31 10.42 8.30
CA GLU A 178 3.03 11.07 8.51
C GLU A 178 2.56 11.62 7.17
N ALA A 179 1.41 11.13 6.68
CA ALA A 179 0.84 11.55 5.41
C ALA A 179 -0.30 12.54 5.63
N VAL A 180 -0.23 13.66 4.91
CA VAL A 180 -1.26 14.70 4.93
C VAL A 180 -1.65 15.08 3.52
N LEU A 181 -2.84 15.66 3.39
CA LEU A 181 -3.36 16.14 2.11
C LEU A 181 -2.65 17.44 1.70
N GLY A 182 -2.14 17.46 0.47
CA GLY A 182 -1.64 18.65 -0.20
C GLY A 182 -2.76 19.52 -0.77
N VAL A 183 -2.38 20.66 -1.35
CA VAL A 183 -3.35 21.67 -1.83
C VAL A 183 -4.10 21.17 -3.07
N ASP A 184 -3.46 20.39 -3.94
CA ASP A 184 -4.05 19.92 -5.20
C ASP A 184 -4.30 18.41 -5.19
N GLY A 185 -4.69 17.86 -4.04
CA GLY A 185 -4.95 16.43 -3.86
C GLY A 185 -3.69 15.57 -3.98
N GLU A 186 -2.53 16.19 -3.80
CA GLU A 186 -1.26 15.48 -3.66
C GLU A 186 -1.18 14.88 -2.26
N VAL A 187 -0.42 13.81 -2.11
CA VAL A 187 -0.10 13.25 -0.79
C VAL A 187 1.27 13.75 -0.36
N LEU A 188 1.35 14.39 0.80
CA LEU A 188 2.59 14.85 1.40
C LEU A 188 2.95 13.92 2.55
N ILE A 189 4.01 13.12 2.39
CA ILE A 189 4.53 12.25 3.44
C ILE A 189 5.72 12.94 4.09
N HIS A 190 5.54 13.37 5.33
CA HIS A 190 6.60 13.88 6.17
C HIS A 190 7.38 12.72 6.79
N ILE A 191 8.69 12.71 6.58
CA ILE A 191 9.60 11.73 7.14
C ILE A 191 10.45 12.46 8.18
N LYS A 192 10.24 12.08 9.44
CA LYS A 192 10.89 12.70 10.60
C LYS A 192 11.73 11.67 11.33
N ASP A 193 12.87 12.12 11.81
CA ASP A 193 13.71 11.35 12.72
C ASP A 193 12.99 11.12 14.06
N VAL A 194 13.00 9.88 14.55
CA VAL A 194 12.48 9.51 15.87
C VAL A 194 13.63 9.03 16.75
N GLU A 195 14.45 8.10 16.23
CA GLU A 195 15.60 7.51 16.94
C GLU A 195 16.81 7.24 16.01
N GLY A 196 16.85 7.91 14.88
CA GLY A 196 17.83 7.79 13.82
C GLY A 196 19.23 8.30 14.15
N ALA A 197 20.22 7.69 13.51
CA ALA A 197 21.58 8.24 13.44
C ALA A 197 21.62 9.49 12.53
N ILE A 198 20.68 9.61 11.58
CA ILE A 198 20.55 10.74 10.67
C ILE A 198 19.26 11.49 11.00
N ARG A 199 19.37 12.79 11.25
CA ARG A 199 18.20 13.66 11.35
C ARG A 199 17.67 13.96 9.97
N THR A 200 16.40 13.61 9.75
CA THR A 200 15.68 13.83 8.50
C THR A 200 14.65 14.93 8.67
N ALA A 201 14.63 15.84 7.71
CA ALA A 201 13.54 16.77 7.50
C ALA A 201 13.13 16.64 6.02
N LEU A 202 12.54 15.50 5.67
CA LEU A 202 12.18 15.17 4.30
C LEU A 202 10.66 15.21 4.12
N VAL A 203 10.25 15.61 2.93
CA VAL A 203 8.85 15.58 2.48
C VAL A 203 8.83 14.89 1.12
N LEU A 204 8.14 13.75 1.05
CA LEU A 204 7.82 13.06 -0.19
C LEU A 204 6.45 13.53 -0.65
N LYS A 205 6.41 14.26 -1.77
CA LYS A 205 5.18 14.68 -2.43
C LYS A 205 4.84 13.70 -3.55
N ILE A 206 3.65 13.12 -3.51
CA ILE A 206 3.12 12.19 -4.53
C ILE A 206 1.94 12.85 -5.25
N TYR A 207 2.02 12.92 -6.57
CA TYR A 207 0.98 13.46 -7.43
C TYR A 207 0.02 12.35 -7.88
N HIS A 208 -1.22 12.72 -8.24
CA HIS A 208 -2.25 11.78 -8.71
C HIS A 208 -1.83 10.98 -9.97
N ASP A 209 -0.91 11.52 -10.77
CA ASP A 209 -0.39 10.88 -11.98
C ASP A 209 0.78 9.90 -11.71
N GLY A 210 1.06 9.62 -10.44
CA GLY A 210 2.12 8.72 -10.00
C GLY A 210 3.52 9.33 -10.02
N ARG A 211 3.69 10.61 -10.40
CA ARG A 211 4.95 11.31 -10.17
C ARG A 211 5.18 11.49 -8.68
N TYR A 212 6.44 11.51 -8.28
CA TYR A 212 6.83 11.87 -6.92
C TYR A 212 8.00 12.85 -6.90
N ARG A 213 8.12 13.57 -5.80
CA ARG A 213 9.23 14.46 -5.52
C ARG A 213 9.58 14.40 -4.04
N LEU A 214 10.78 13.93 -3.74
CA LEU A 214 11.37 13.93 -2.41
C LEU A 214 12.23 15.18 -2.24
N ARG A 215 11.93 16.01 -1.24
CA ARG A 215 12.72 17.20 -0.91
C ARG A 215 13.00 17.28 0.56
N GLY A 216 14.11 17.93 0.90
CA GLY A 216 14.42 18.30 2.26
C GLY A 216 15.89 18.24 2.55
N SER A 217 16.23 17.86 3.77
CA SER A 217 17.63 17.77 4.17
C SER A 217 17.89 16.68 5.18
N LEU A 218 19.13 16.19 5.13
CA LEU A 218 19.72 15.29 6.11
C LEU A 218 20.76 16.08 6.93
N SER A 219 20.89 15.75 8.20
CA SER A 219 21.95 16.26 9.06
C SER A 219 22.37 15.19 10.06
N ALA A 220 23.56 15.33 10.66
CA ALA A 220 24.05 14.35 11.61
C ALA A 220 23.16 14.35 12.87
N GLY A 221 22.65 13.18 13.23
CA GLY A 221 22.00 12.95 14.50
C GLY A 221 23.02 12.78 15.64
N LYS A 222 22.55 12.82 16.88
CA LYS A 222 23.42 12.64 18.06
C LYS A 222 24.01 11.24 18.17
N LYS A 223 23.34 10.24 17.58
CA LYS A 223 23.74 8.82 17.61
C LYS A 223 24.68 8.44 16.45
N LEU A 224 25.05 9.38 15.57
CA LEU A 224 25.94 9.08 14.45
C LEU A 224 27.39 8.92 14.93
N ASP A 225 27.90 7.69 14.89
CA ASP A 225 29.30 7.41 15.17
C ASP A 225 30.22 7.78 13.98
N ASP A 226 31.53 7.92 14.25
CA ASP A 226 32.49 8.36 13.25
C ASP A 226 32.63 7.38 12.07
N GLN A 227 32.46 6.07 12.28
CA GLN A 227 32.53 5.10 11.19
C GLN A 227 31.31 5.22 10.28
N SER A 228 30.12 5.36 10.85
CA SER A 228 28.89 5.57 10.09
C SER A 228 28.91 6.90 9.34
N ALA A 229 29.48 7.96 9.94
CA ALA A 229 29.66 9.24 9.27
C ALA A 229 30.60 9.15 8.06
N GLU A 230 31.76 8.49 8.21
CA GLU A 230 32.72 8.31 7.11
C GLU A 230 32.13 7.43 5.99
N PHE A 231 31.37 6.40 6.36
CA PHE A 231 30.62 5.58 5.39
C PHE A 231 29.62 6.41 4.59
N LEU A 232 28.74 7.18 5.24
CA LEU A 232 27.75 8.01 4.56
C LEU A 232 28.40 9.05 3.66
N LYS A 233 29.55 9.58 4.06
CA LYS A 233 30.37 10.47 3.25
C LYS A 233 30.87 9.80 1.97
N GLN A 234 31.32 8.55 2.04
CA GLN A 234 31.75 7.78 0.89
C GLN A 234 30.58 7.33 -0.01
N TRP A 235 29.46 6.95 0.59
CA TRP A 235 28.32 6.38 -0.13
C TRP A 235 27.49 7.44 -0.86
N ILE A 236 27.12 8.50 -0.16
CA ILE A 236 26.19 9.52 -0.68
C ILE A 236 26.76 10.95 -0.60
N GLY A 237 28.03 11.12 -0.23
CA GLY A 237 28.63 12.45 -0.09
C GLY A 237 28.15 13.22 1.14
N PHE A 238 27.55 12.54 2.11
CA PHE A 238 27.04 13.16 3.33
C PHE A 238 28.18 13.66 4.24
N ASP A 239 28.14 14.92 4.63
CA ASP A 239 29.12 15.53 5.53
C ASP A 239 28.45 15.87 6.86
N ARG A 240 28.94 15.29 7.96
CA ARG A 240 28.43 15.51 9.33
C ARG A 240 28.36 17.00 9.71
N ALA A 241 29.26 17.82 9.17
CA ALA A 241 29.34 19.24 9.49
C ALA A 241 28.38 20.11 8.67
N LYS A 242 27.72 19.53 7.65
CA LYS A 242 26.88 20.27 6.70
C LYS A 242 25.47 19.72 6.68
N LEU A 243 24.56 20.58 6.29
CA LEU A 243 23.21 20.18 5.93
C LEU A 243 23.27 19.60 4.52
N PHE A 244 22.92 18.33 4.35
CA PHE A 244 22.93 17.64 3.07
C PHE A 244 21.57 17.76 2.40
N PRO A 245 21.44 18.52 1.30
CA PRO A 245 20.16 18.71 0.64
C PRO A 245 19.77 17.44 -0.12
N VAL A 246 18.49 17.08 -0.05
CA VAL A 246 17.89 16.00 -0.83
C VAL A 246 16.87 16.61 -1.79
N ASN A 247 16.99 16.31 -3.07
CA ASN A 247 16.03 16.70 -4.09
C ASN A 247 16.03 15.64 -5.18
N THR A 248 15.07 14.73 -5.12
CA THR A 248 14.91 13.62 -6.06
C THR A 248 13.50 13.64 -6.60
N GLU A 249 13.33 13.34 -7.88
CA GLU A 249 12.02 13.20 -8.52
C GLU A 249 12.01 11.98 -9.43
N GLY A 250 10.82 11.45 -9.68
CA GLY A 250 10.62 10.25 -10.49
C GLY A 250 9.15 9.90 -10.64
N ARG A 251 8.87 8.68 -11.12
CA ARG A 251 7.53 8.09 -11.15
C ARG A 251 7.51 6.82 -10.32
N LEU A 252 6.44 6.58 -9.57
CA LEU A 252 6.28 5.38 -8.74
C LEU A 252 6.36 4.10 -9.58
N GLY A 253 5.87 4.13 -10.82
CA GLY A 253 5.96 3.01 -11.75
C GLY A 253 7.39 2.67 -12.23
N ASP A 254 8.37 3.56 -12.03
CA ASP A 254 9.77 3.29 -12.39
C ASP A 254 10.56 2.67 -11.22
N LEU A 255 9.94 2.61 -10.03
CA LEU A 255 10.47 1.96 -8.82
C LEU A 255 10.04 0.50 -8.73
N LEU A 256 8.92 0.12 -9.36
CA LEU A 256 8.39 -1.25 -9.46
C LEU A 256 8.92 -1.96 -10.72
#